data_AF-A0A497GV01-F1
#
_entry.id   AF-A0A497GV01-F1
#
_cell.length_a   1.000
_cell.length_b   1.000
_cell.length_c   1.000
_cell.angle_alpha   90.00
_cell.angle_beta   90.00
_cell.angle_gamma   90.00
#
_symmetry.space_group_name_H-M   'P 1'
#
loop_
_entity.id
_entity.type
_entity.pdbx_description
1 polymer ?
#
loop_
_entity_poly.entity_id
_entity_poly.type
_entity_poly.pdbx_seq_one_letter_code
_entity_poly.pdbx_strand_id
1 'polypeptide(L)'
;MKSPHFCGPFYLLPVLDCCKNFSYSFELQRVKRHNKRKLAHQKRLENYINPLTKAHAYKKMMEKEGLNQTQLAKKLGISRARVTQYLNLLRLSQDQQQYILANGKGEIITERSLRSFSQVR
;
A
#
# COMPACT_ATOMS: atom_id res chain seq x y z
N MET A 1 -61.96 23.72 25.82
CA MET A 1 -61.38 23.90 27.17
C MET A 1 -59.86 23.89 27.01
N LYS A 2 -59.26 25.08 27.05
CA LYS A 2 -58.22 25.50 28.02
C LYS A 2 -57.01 24.56 28.09
N SER A 3 -55.89 25.05 27.56
CA SER A 3 -54.53 24.63 27.90
C SER A 3 -54.29 24.61 29.41
N PRO A 4 -53.20 23.97 29.86
CA PRO A 4 -52.30 24.76 30.70
C PRO A 4 -50.80 24.61 30.35
N HIS A 5 -50.17 25.78 30.34
CA HIS A 5 -48.89 26.13 30.95
C HIS A 5 -47.55 25.57 30.43
N PHE A 6 -46.89 26.47 29.69
CA PHE A 6 -45.45 26.73 29.72
C PHE A 6 -44.84 26.68 31.14
N CYS A 7 -43.64 26.12 31.23
CA CYS A 7 -42.63 26.41 32.26
C CYS A 7 -41.27 26.41 31.54
N GLY A 8 -40.74 27.57 31.14
CA GLY A 8 -39.64 28.22 31.86
C GLY A 8 -38.46 28.52 30.91
N PRO A 9 -37.52 29.41 31.28
CA PRO A 9 -37.08 30.48 30.39
C PRO A 9 -35.71 30.27 29.72
N PHE A 10 -35.60 30.81 28.50
CA PHE A 10 -34.53 31.72 28.07
C PHE A 10 -33.09 31.37 28.52
N TYR A 11 -32.50 30.35 27.88
CA TYR A 11 -31.10 30.44 27.51
C TYR A 11 -31.06 30.52 25.99
N LEU A 12 -30.63 31.69 25.52
CA LEU A 12 -30.38 31.99 24.12
C LEU A 12 -29.17 31.15 23.66
N LEU A 13 -29.35 29.84 23.51
CA LEU A 13 -28.46 29.07 22.65
C LEU A 13 -28.88 29.42 21.22
N PRO A 14 -27.94 29.90 20.37
CA PRO A 14 -28.26 30.06 18.97
C PRO A 14 -28.76 28.70 18.50
N VAL A 15 -29.95 28.68 17.93
CA VAL A 15 -30.47 27.54 17.18
C VAL A 15 -29.51 27.39 16.01
N LEU A 16 -28.36 26.73 16.24
CA LEU A 16 -27.57 26.19 15.15
C LEU A 16 -28.53 25.23 14.46
N ASP A 17 -28.97 25.62 13.26
CA ASP A 17 -29.63 24.76 12.30
C ASP A 17 -29.04 23.35 12.43
N CYS A 18 -29.77 22.44 13.08
CA CYS A 18 -29.30 21.08 13.34
C CYS A 18 -28.93 20.38 12.02
N CYS A 19 -29.58 20.77 10.93
CA CYS A 19 -29.29 20.36 9.55
C CYS A 19 -27.91 20.82 9.04
N LYS A 20 -27.42 22.02 9.40
CA LYS A 20 -26.11 22.52 8.95
C LYS A 20 -24.96 21.83 9.68
N ASN A 21 -25.07 21.64 10.99
CA ASN A 21 -24.05 20.95 11.79
C ASN A 21 -23.88 19.48 11.41
N PHE A 22 -24.98 18.78 11.09
CA PHE A 22 -24.91 17.41 10.59
C PHE A 22 -24.18 17.33 9.24
N SER A 23 -24.53 18.19 8.27
CA SER A 23 -23.87 18.23 6.95
C SER A 23 -22.35 18.49 7.05
N TYR A 24 -21.94 19.42 7.91
CA TYR A 24 -20.54 19.77 8.14
C TYR A 24 -19.75 18.61 8.75
N SER A 25 -20.34 17.87 9.69
CA SER A 25 -19.70 16.70 10.29
C SER A 25 -19.44 15.57 9.27
N PHE A 26 -20.38 15.36 8.33
CA PHE A 26 -20.24 14.37 7.26
C PHE A 26 -19.19 14.78 6.22
N GLU A 27 -19.15 16.05 5.82
CA GLU A 27 -18.11 16.56 4.91
C GLU A 27 -16.72 16.48 5.53
N LEU A 28 -16.57 16.87 6.81
CA LEU A 28 -15.32 16.71 7.54
C LEU A 28 -14.88 15.25 7.64
N GLN A 29 -15.81 14.31 7.88
CA GLN A 29 -15.49 12.88 7.86
C GLN A 29 -15.06 12.41 6.46
N ARG A 30 -15.68 12.89 5.38
CA ARG A 30 -15.29 12.57 4.00
C ARG A 30 -13.89 13.08 3.67
N VAL A 31 -13.58 14.34 3.98
CA VAL A 31 -12.25 14.92 3.77
C VAL A 31 -11.19 14.18 4.57
N LYS A 32 -11.46 13.86 5.85
CA LYS A 32 -10.55 13.04 6.69
C LYS A 32 -10.27 11.67 6.07
N ARG A 33 -11.30 10.98 5.56
CA ARG A 33 -11.14 9.68 4.88
C ARG A 33 -10.33 9.82 3.59
N HIS A 34 -10.57 10.87 2.79
CA HIS A 34 -9.82 11.13 1.56
C HIS A 34 -8.33 11.38 1.86
N ASN A 35 -8.03 12.25 2.83
CA ASN A 35 -6.66 12.55 3.24
C ASN A 35 -5.96 11.30 3.79
N LYS A 36 -6.67 10.46 4.56
CA LYS A 36 -6.14 9.17 5.04
C LYS A 36 -5.77 8.24 3.88
N ARG A 37 -6.60 8.15 2.84
CA ARG A 37 -6.33 7.34 1.63
C ARG A 37 -5.13 7.88 0.86
N LYS A 38 -5.05 9.21 0.67
CA LYS A 38 -3.92 9.87 0.01
C LYS A 38 -2.60 9.61 0.74
N LEU A 39 -2.58 9.77 2.07
CA LEU A 39 -1.41 9.47 2.90
C LEU A 39 -1.02 8.00 2.83
N ALA A 40 -1.99 7.08 2.88
CA ALA A 40 -1.71 5.64 2.77
C ALA A 40 -1.12 5.27 1.41
N HIS A 41 -1.60 5.88 0.32
CA HIS A 41 -1.06 5.69 -1.02
C HIS A 41 0.38 6.24 -1.12
N GLN A 42 0.61 7.46 -0.62
CA GLN A 42 1.95 8.05 -0.60
C GLN A 42 2.94 7.18 0.17
N LYS A 43 2.57 6.73 1.38
CA LYS A 43 3.40 5.81 2.17
C LYS A 43 3.69 4.50 1.43
N ARG A 44 2.75 4.01 0.62
CA ARG A 44 2.96 2.80 -0.20
C ARG A 44 4.00 3.04 -1.28
N LEU A 45 3.99 4.21 -1.93
CA LEU A 45 4.97 4.59 -2.95
C LEU A 45 6.37 4.83 -2.36
N GLU A 46 6.45 5.43 -1.17
CA GLU A 46 7.71 5.66 -0.45
C GLU A 46 8.38 4.33 -0.06
N ASN A 47 7.60 3.37 0.42
CA ASN A 47 8.10 2.04 0.82
C ASN A 47 8.23 1.06 -0.36
N TYR A 48 7.91 1.47 -1.58
CA TYR A 48 7.97 0.59 -2.74
C TYR A 48 9.42 0.32 -3.13
N ILE A 49 9.75 -0.96 -3.27
CA ILE A 49 11.01 -1.42 -3.83
C ILE A 49 10.68 -2.34 -4.99
N ASN A 50 11.24 -2.02 -6.16
CA ASN A 50 11.04 -2.80 -7.35
C ASN A 50 11.47 -4.27 -7.13
N PRO A 51 10.61 -5.25 -7.47
CA PRO A 51 10.91 -6.66 -7.25
C PRO A 51 12.12 -7.15 -8.05
N LEU A 52 12.40 -6.59 -9.23
CA LEU A 52 13.60 -6.93 -10.00
C LEU A 52 14.87 -6.39 -9.33
N THR A 53 14.83 -5.19 -8.76
CA THR A 53 15.96 -4.66 -7.98
C THR A 53 16.31 -5.56 -6.82
N LYS A 54 15.31 -6.10 -6.09
CA LYS A 54 15.54 -7.11 -5.04
C LYS A 54 16.13 -8.39 -5.60
N ALA A 55 15.61 -8.89 -6.72
CA ALA A 55 16.10 -10.11 -7.35
C ALA A 55 17.58 -10.00 -7.77
N HIS A 56 17.98 -8.88 -8.39
CA HIS A 56 19.38 -8.62 -8.72
C HIS A 56 20.26 -8.51 -7.47
N ALA A 57 19.78 -7.88 -6.40
CA ALA A 57 20.52 -7.81 -5.14
C ALA A 57 20.76 -9.22 -4.56
N TYR A 58 19.75 -10.11 -4.61
CA TYR A 58 19.90 -11.49 -4.15
C TYR A 58 20.93 -12.25 -4.99
N LYS A 59 20.86 -12.16 -6.32
CA LYS A 59 21.84 -12.77 -7.22
C LYS A 59 23.25 -12.27 -6.95
N LYS A 60 23.43 -10.96 -6.81
CA LYS A 60 24.72 -10.33 -6.51
C LYS A 60 25.31 -10.78 -5.17
N MET A 61 24.48 -10.94 -4.14
CA MET A 61 24.93 -11.46 -2.84
C MET A 61 25.34 -12.93 -2.93
N MET A 62 24.59 -13.76 -3.66
CA MET A 62 24.97 -15.15 -3.91
C MET A 62 26.31 -15.25 -4.63
N GLU A 63 26.53 -14.46 -5.68
CA GLU A 63 27.77 -14.45 -6.46
C GLU A 63 28.96 -13.94 -5.64
N LYS A 64 28.78 -12.83 -4.91
CA LYS A 64 29.86 -12.22 -4.13
C LYS A 64 30.32 -13.07 -2.94
N GLU A 65 29.39 -13.77 -2.31
CA GLU A 65 29.66 -14.52 -1.07
C GLU A 65 29.68 -16.04 -1.28
N GLY A 66 29.48 -16.51 -2.52
CA GLY A 66 29.42 -17.95 -2.82
C GLY A 66 28.22 -18.68 -2.18
N LEU A 67 27.13 -17.96 -1.88
CA LEU A 67 25.97 -18.53 -1.19
C LEU A 67 25.06 -19.29 -2.16
N ASN A 68 24.57 -20.45 -1.72
CA ASN A 68 23.42 -21.09 -2.35
C ASN A 68 22.09 -20.47 -1.88
N GLN A 69 20.98 -20.80 -2.55
CA GLN A 69 19.66 -20.23 -2.23
C GLN A 69 19.21 -20.50 -0.78
N THR A 70 19.58 -21.65 -0.21
CA THR A 70 19.24 -22.03 1.17
C THR A 70 20.02 -21.20 2.18
N GLN A 71 21.32 -20.99 1.96
CA GLN A 71 22.16 -20.15 2.80
C GLN A 71 21.73 -18.69 2.73
N LEU A 72 21.43 -18.19 1.53
CA LEU A 72 20.89 -16.84 1.35
C LEU A 72 19.56 -16.68 2.11
N ALA A 73 18.66 -17.66 2.02
CA ALA A 73 17.38 -17.64 2.72
C ALA A 73 17.57 -17.56 4.25
N LYS A 74 18.49 -18.38 4.80
CA LYS A 74 18.86 -18.33 6.22
C LYS A 74 19.42 -16.97 6.61
N LYS A 75 20.33 -16.41 5.80
CA LYS A 75 20.95 -15.09 6.04
C LYS A 75 19.91 -13.96 6.06
N LEU A 76 18.92 -14.02 5.18
CA LEU A 76 17.87 -13.01 5.06
C LEU A 76 16.67 -13.22 6.01
N GLY A 77 16.62 -14.33 6.75
CA GLY A 77 15.47 -14.66 7.60
C GLY A 77 14.17 -14.91 6.82
N ILE A 78 14.27 -15.42 5.59
CA ILE A 78 13.12 -15.71 4.71
C ILE A 78 13.12 -17.17 4.25
N SER A 79 12.01 -17.64 3.68
CA SER A 79 11.96 -19.00 3.15
C SER A 79 12.80 -19.16 1.87
N ARG A 80 13.34 -20.36 1.64
CA ARG A 80 14.02 -20.72 0.38
C ARG A 80 13.10 -20.45 -0.82
N ALA A 81 11.82 -20.81 -0.72
CA ALA A 81 10.83 -20.56 -1.75
C ALA A 81 10.71 -19.06 -2.08
N ARG A 82 10.84 -18.18 -1.09
CA ARG A 82 10.82 -16.73 -1.32
C ARG A 82 12.03 -16.26 -2.12
N VAL A 83 13.22 -16.79 -1.83
CA VAL A 83 14.43 -16.53 -2.62
C VAL A 83 14.24 -16.99 -4.07
N THR A 84 13.77 -18.22 -4.27
CA THR A 84 13.51 -18.77 -5.61
C THR A 84 12.50 -17.94 -6.40
N GLN A 85 11.42 -17.48 -5.76
CA GLN A 85 10.42 -16.62 -6.39
C GLN A 85 11.04 -15.34 -6.97
N TYR A 86 11.88 -14.65 -6.20
CA TYR A 86 12.57 -13.46 -6.70
C TYR A 86 13.57 -13.79 -7.81
N LEU A 87 14.37 -14.84 -7.66
CA LEU A 87 15.35 -15.22 -8.69
C LEU A 87 14.68 -15.64 -10.00
N ASN A 88 13.48 -16.23 -9.96
CA ASN A 88 12.71 -16.56 -11.16
C ASN A 88 12.30 -15.32 -11.95
N LEU A 89 12.17 -14.14 -11.31
CA LEU A 89 11.88 -12.90 -12.03
C LEU A 89 13.00 -12.51 -13.00
N LEU A 90 14.24 -12.94 -12.75
CA LEU A 90 15.38 -12.68 -13.64
C LEU A 90 15.33 -13.51 -14.93
N ARG A 91 14.35 -14.43 -15.05
CA ARG A 91 14.10 -15.22 -16.26
C ARG A 91 13.10 -14.57 -17.21
N LEU A 92 12.47 -13.46 -16.81
CA LEU A 92 11.61 -12.66 -17.69
C LEU A 92 12.41 -12.18 -18.91
N SER A 93 11.74 -11.92 -20.02
CA SER A 93 12.43 -11.38 -21.21
C SER A 93 13.06 -10.02 -20.90
N GLN A 94 14.10 -9.64 -21.66
CA GLN A 94 14.80 -8.37 -21.46
C GLN A 94 13.82 -7.18 -21.52
N ASP A 95 12.90 -7.19 -22.48
CA ASP A 95 11.89 -6.14 -22.66
C ASP A 95 10.96 -6.04 -21.45
N GLN A 96 10.52 -7.19 -20.90
CA GLN A 96 9.71 -7.23 -19.68
C GLN A 96 10.48 -6.67 -18.48
N GLN A 97 11.77 -7.04 -18.34
CA GLN A 97 12.60 -6.54 -17.26
C GLN A 97 12.79 -5.02 -17.35
N GLN A 98 13.08 -4.50 -18.53
CA GLN A 98 13.22 -3.05 -18.77
C GLN A 98 11.94 -2.30 -18.46
N TYR A 99 10.79 -2.80 -18.93
CA TYR A 99 9.49 -2.20 -18.63
C TYR A 99 9.23 -2.12 -17.13
N ILE A 100 9.45 -3.22 -16.40
CA ILE A 100 9.21 -3.27 -14.96
C ILE A 100 10.16 -2.35 -14.21
N LEU A 101 11.43 -2.25 -14.64
CA LEU A 101 12.40 -1.33 -14.04
C LEU A 101 12.02 0.14 -14.23
N ALA A 102 11.53 0.50 -15.41
CA ALA A 102 11.12 1.87 -15.73
C ALA A 102 9.79 2.26 -15.06
N ASN A 103 8.77 1.40 -15.15
CA ASN A 103 7.39 1.74 -14.81
C ASN A 103 6.92 1.17 -13.46
N GLY A 104 7.67 0.25 -12.86
CA GLY A 104 7.23 -0.52 -11.70
C GLY A 104 6.80 0.31 -10.49
N LYS A 105 7.40 1.48 -10.27
CA LYS A 105 7.02 2.37 -9.15
C LYS A 105 5.69 3.09 -9.40
N GLY A 106 5.45 3.55 -10.62
CA GLY A 106 4.21 4.26 -10.98
C GLY A 106 3.00 3.34 -10.92
N GLU A 107 3.16 2.10 -11.41
CA GLU A 107 2.11 1.09 -11.42
C GLU A 107 2.05 0.23 -10.15
N ILE A 108 3.04 0.36 -9.26
CA ILE A 108 3.20 -0.46 -8.05
C ILE A 108 3.23 -1.96 -8.43
N ILE A 109 4.10 -2.31 -9.38
CA ILE A 109 4.28 -3.70 -9.82
C ILE A 109 4.92 -4.49 -8.68
N THR A 110 4.23 -5.51 -8.19
CA THR A 110 4.70 -6.34 -7.08
C THR A 110 5.31 -7.64 -7.59
N GLU A 111 6.12 -8.31 -6.78
CA GLU A 111 6.58 -9.67 -7.13
C GLU A 111 5.39 -10.62 -7.39
N ARG A 112 4.30 -10.49 -6.63
CA ARG A 112 3.13 -11.39 -6.76
C ARG A 112 2.46 -11.28 -8.12
N SER A 113 2.34 -10.07 -8.67
CA SER A 113 1.76 -9.86 -10.01
C SER A 113 2.63 -10.41 -11.13
N LEU A 114 3.94 -10.61 -10.89
CA LEU A 114 4.88 -11.12 -11.89
C LEU A 114 4.96 -12.65 -11.93
N ARG A 115 4.42 -13.35 -10.93
CA ARG A 115 4.54 -14.82 -10.82
C ARG A 115 3.96 -15.58 -12.00
N SER A 116 2.87 -15.09 -12.60
CA SER A 116 2.25 -15.72 -13.77
C SER A 116 3.19 -15.73 -14.99
N PHE A 117 4.08 -14.73 -15.08
CA PHE A 117 4.99 -14.58 -16.20
C PHE A 117 6.34 -15.28 -15.97
N SER A 118 6.73 -15.47 -14.70
CA SER A 118 8.02 -16.05 -14.32
C SER A 118 7.95 -17.54 -13.95
N GLN A 119 6.78 -18.15 -13.95
CA GLN A 119 6.62 -19.59 -13.64
C GLN A 119 7.22 -20.43 -14.76
N VAL A 120 8.31 -21.12 -14.44
CA VAL A 120 8.79 -22.24 -15.25
C VAL A 120 7.80 -23.38 -15.03
N ARG A 121 7.07 -23.76 -16.09
CA ARG A 121 6.40 -25.07 -16.16
C ARG A 121 7.44 -26.15 -16.38
#